data_AF-D6RIM1-F1
#
_entry.id   AF-D6RIM1-F1
#
_cell.length_a   1.000
_cell.length_b   1.000
_cell.length_c   1.000
_cell.angle_alpha   90.00
_cell.angle_beta   90.00
_cell.angle_gamma   90.00
#
_symmetry.space_group_name_H-M   'P 1'
#
loop_
_entity.id
_entity.type
_entity.pdbx_description
1 polymer ?
#
loop_
_entity_poly.entity_id
_entity_poly.type
_entity_poly.pdbx_seq_one_letter_code
_entity_poly.pdbx_strand_id
1 'polypeptide(L)'
;MSLQGLMMKRTLLCWPLSCLFVLLPWPLATPTPITPWLCPPGKEPDPDPGQGTLCRTCPPGTFSASWNSYPCQPHYRCSLQKRLEAQAGTATHDTMCGDCQHGVRAAGPAWRRSGSRYQ
;
A
#
# COMPACT_ATOMS: atom_id res chain seq x y z
N MET A 1 -53.56 21.63 -54.88
CA MET A 1 -53.38 21.96 -53.46
C MET A 1 -51.87 22.07 -53.19
N SER A 2 -51.21 23.06 -53.80
CA SER A 2 -50.70 24.29 -53.15
C SER A 2 -50.06 24.05 -51.78
N LEU A 3 -48.73 24.17 -51.77
CA LEU A 3 -47.89 24.42 -50.60
C LEU A 3 -48.45 25.59 -49.81
N GLN A 4 -48.45 25.50 -48.47
CA GLN A 4 -47.82 26.50 -47.61
C GLN A 4 -47.93 26.13 -46.12
N GLY A 5 -46.78 26.17 -45.45
CA GLY A 5 -46.71 26.78 -44.13
C GLY A 5 -46.81 25.86 -42.92
N LEU A 6 -45.65 25.39 -42.45
CA LEU A 6 -45.34 25.59 -41.05
C LEU A 6 -43.87 25.98 -40.91
N MET A 7 -43.63 27.27 -41.17
CA MET A 7 -42.42 27.98 -40.79
C MET A 7 -42.06 27.66 -39.34
N MET A 8 -40.79 27.35 -39.13
CA MET A 8 -40.11 27.48 -37.85
C MET A 8 -40.42 28.86 -37.26
N LYS A 9 -41.37 28.94 -36.33
CA LYS A 9 -41.49 30.09 -35.43
C LYS A 9 -40.66 29.80 -34.18
N ARG A 10 -39.37 29.67 -34.44
CA ARG A 10 -38.31 29.76 -33.45
C ARG A 10 -38.32 31.21 -32.98
N THR A 11 -38.97 31.52 -31.87
CA THR A 11 -38.62 32.54 -30.85
C THR A 11 -39.83 32.73 -29.91
N LEU A 12 -39.55 32.89 -28.60
CA LEU A 12 -40.41 33.47 -27.55
C LEU A 12 -41.12 32.52 -26.57
N LEU A 13 -40.38 31.57 -25.97
CA LEU A 13 -40.62 31.24 -24.56
C LEU A 13 -39.27 31.26 -23.82
N CYS A 14 -38.87 32.47 -23.43
CA CYS A 14 -37.82 32.81 -22.47
C CYS A 14 -38.18 32.31 -21.07
N TRP A 15 -38.32 31.00 -20.86
CA TRP A 15 -38.57 30.45 -19.53
C TRP A 15 -37.26 30.23 -18.77
N PRO A 16 -37.17 30.69 -17.51
CA PRO A 16 -35.93 30.94 -16.77
C PRO A 16 -35.27 29.66 -16.23
N LEU A 17 -35.65 28.48 -16.74
CA LEU A 17 -35.10 27.20 -16.27
C LEU A 17 -33.66 26.97 -16.74
N SER A 18 -33.25 27.60 -17.84
CA SER A 18 -31.88 27.46 -18.35
C SER A 18 -30.84 28.20 -17.50
N CYS A 19 -31.25 29.25 -16.76
CA CYS A 19 -30.34 30.05 -15.94
C CYS A 19 -30.14 29.49 -14.53
N LEU A 20 -31.05 28.64 -14.03
CA LEU A 20 -30.92 28.06 -12.68
C LEU A 20 -29.81 27.00 -12.61
N PHE A 21 -29.52 26.33 -13.73
CA PHE A 21 -28.46 25.32 -13.83
C PHE A 21 -27.03 25.90 -13.84
N VAL A 22 -26.88 27.22 -13.97
CA VAL A 22 -25.57 27.91 -13.98
C VAL A 22 -25.26 28.56 -12.63
N LEU A 23 -26.26 28.70 -11.74
CA LEU A 23 -26.13 29.36 -10.44
C LEU A 23 -25.92 28.41 -9.27
N LEU A 24 -26.15 27.11 -9.42
CA LEU A 24 -25.62 26.17 -8.45
C LEU A 24 -24.14 25.98 -8.80
N PRO A 25 -23.20 26.37 -7.92
CA PRO A 25 -21.86 25.85 -8.02
C PRO A 25 -22.03 24.34 -7.93
N TRP A 26 -21.85 23.62 -9.05
CA TRP A 26 -21.64 22.20 -8.97
C TRP A 26 -20.56 22.04 -7.91
N PRO A 27 -20.81 21.26 -6.83
CA PRO A 27 -19.75 20.98 -5.92
C PRO A 27 -18.73 20.27 -6.81
N LEU A 28 -17.63 20.97 -7.08
CA LEU A 28 -16.45 20.37 -7.63
C LEU A 28 -16.18 19.24 -6.66
N ALA A 29 -16.58 18.03 -7.07
CA ALA A 29 -16.30 16.81 -6.35
C ALA A 29 -14.78 16.73 -6.39
N THR A 30 -14.15 17.42 -5.44
CA THR A 30 -12.76 17.28 -5.13
C THR A 30 -12.65 15.79 -4.86
N PRO A 31 -11.91 15.02 -5.69
CA PRO A 31 -11.62 13.65 -5.33
C PRO A 31 -10.93 13.79 -3.98
N THR A 32 -11.62 13.39 -2.91
CA THR A 32 -10.96 13.22 -1.64
C THR A 32 -9.78 12.31 -1.96
N PRO A 33 -8.53 12.73 -1.68
CA PRO A 33 -7.43 11.82 -1.80
C PRO A 33 -7.81 10.65 -0.91
N ILE A 34 -8.12 9.50 -1.53
CA ILE A 34 -8.30 8.25 -0.83
C ILE A 34 -6.89 7.89 -0.41
N THR A 35 -6.40 8.54 0.65
CA THR A 35 -5.09 8.23 1.21
C THR A 35 -5.23 6.78 1.66
N PRO A 36 -4.49 5.83 1.07
CA PRO A 36 -4.56 4.45 1.50
C PRO A 36 -4.24 4.42 2.99
N TRP A 37 -5.04 3.71 3.79
CA TRP A 37 -4.71 3.54 5.21
C TRP A 37 -3.44 2.69 5.31
N LEU A 38 -2.33 3.29 5.72
CA LEU A 38 -1.06 2.59 5.95
C LEU A 38 -0.87 2.33 7.44
N CYS A 39 -0.48 1.11 7.78
CA CYS A 39 -0.06 0.75 9.12
C CYS A 39 1.44 1.06 9.32
N PRO A 40 1.84 1.47 10.53
CA PRO A 40 3.25 1.68 10.85
C PRO A 40 4.05 0.38 10.82
N PRO A 41 5.39 0.44 10.72
CA PRO A 41 6.25 -0.73 10.90
C PRO A 41 5.92 -1.49 12.19
N GLY A 42 5.96 -2.82 12.13
CA GLY A 42 5.56 -3.68 13.25
C GLY A 42 4.06 -3.92 13.39
N LYS A 43 3.24 -3.37 12.47
CA LYS A 43 1.81 -3.61 12.42
C LYS A 43 1.33 -4.05 11.04
N GLU A 44 0.23 -4.77 11.04
CA GLU A 44 -0.52 -5.18 9.85
C GLU A 44 -1.98 -4.73 9.95
N PRO A 45 -2.69 -4.65 8.81
CA PRO A 45 -4.13 -4.42 8.80
C PRO A 45 -4.87 -5.47 9.64
N ASP A 46 -5.85 -5.01 10.42
CA ASP A 46 -6.71 -5.92 11.14
C ASP A 46 -7.73 -6.57 10.17
N PRO A 47 -7.87 -7.91 10.16
CA PRO A 47 -8.82 -8.60 9.29
C PRO A 47 -10.29 -8.34 9.66
N ASP A 48 -10.58 -7.91 10.89
CA ASP A 48 -11.92 -7.57 11.38
C ASP A 48 -11.91 -6.21 12.12
N PRO A 49 -11.87 -5.07 11.39
CA PRO A 49 -11.73 -3.75 12.01
C PRO A 49 -12.98 -3.27 12.78
N GLY A 50 -14.05 -4.07 12.82
CA GLY A 50 -15.39 -3.70 13.32
C GLY A 50 -15.45 -3.27 14.79
N GLN A 51 -14.36 -3.44 15.56
CA GLN A 51 -14.34 -3.22 17.01
C GLN A 51 -13.18 -2.38 17.58
N GLY A 52 -12.31 -1.76 16.77
CA GLY A 52 -11.53 -0.63 17.31
C GLY A 52 -10.16 -0.31 16.71
N THR A 53 -9.46 -1.23 16.07
CA THR A 53 -8.11 -0.94 15.53
C THR A 53 -7.99 -1.35 14.09
N LEU A 54 -7.67 -0.39 13.21
CA LEU A 54 -7.36 -0.63 11.80
C LEU A 54 -6.05 -1.40 11.61
N CYS A 55 -5.14 -1.30 12.58
CA CYS A 55 -3.83 -1.93 12.56
C CYS A 55 -3.58 -2.68 13.86
N ARG A 56 -3.22 -3.97 13.74
CA ARG A 56 -2.81 -4.82 14.86
C ARG A 56 -1.31 -5.10 14.83
N THR A 57 -0.76 -5.49 15.97
CA THR A 57 0.68 -5.83 16.08
C THR A 57 0.98 -7.10 15.29
N CYS A 58 2.13 -7.14 14.61
CA CYS A 58 2.58 -8.35 13.93
C CYS A 58 2.64 -9.55 14.89
N PRO A 59 2.12 -10.72 14.50
CA PRO A 59 2.29 -11.95 15.27
C PRO A 59 3.77 -12.37 15.33
N PRO A 60 4.16 -13.15 16.36
CA PRO A 60 5.54 -13.61 16.49
C PRO A 60 5.98 -14.43 15.27
N GLY A 61 7.22 -14.23 14.83
CA GLY A 61 7.76 -14.84 13.61
C GLY A 61 7.41 -14.10 12.32
N THR A 62 6.81 -12.91 12.42
CA THR A 62 6.53 -12.03 11.27
C THR A 62 7.02 -10.61 11.50
N PHE A 63 7.18 -9.84 10.42
CA PHE A 63 7.63 -8.45 10.45
C PHE A 63 6.95 -7.58 9.39
N SER A 64 6.94 -6.27 9.64
CA SER A 64 6.60 -5.24 8.67
C SER A 64 7.59 -4.09 8.81
N ALA A 65 8.39 -3.83 7.77
CA ALA A 65 9.50 -2.88 7.83
C ALA A 65 9.11 -1.45 7.41
N SER A 66 7.99 -1.29 6.71
CA SER A 66 7.60 -0.02 6.10
C SER A 66 6.17 0.35 6.46
N TRP A 67 5.82 1.61 6.19
CA TRP A 67 4.43 2.03 6.20
C TRP A 67 3.71 1.39 5.02
N ASN A 68 2.84 0.42 5.29
CA ASN A 68 2.13 -0.33 4.26
C ASN A 68 0.78 -0.84 4.78
N SER A 69 -0.08 -1.26 3.84
CA SER A 69 -1.37 -1.88 4.11
C SER A 69 -1.32 -3.39 3.84
N TYR A 70 -0.15 -4.00 3.96
CA TYR A 70 0.05 -5.42 3.71
C TYR A 70 0.14 -6.20 5.03
N PRO A 71 -0.27 -7.47 5.03
CA PRO A 71 -0.06 -8.34 6.18
C PRO A 71 1.44 -8.51 6.47
N CYS A 72 1.77 -8.78 7.72
CA CYS A 72 3.15 -8.96 8.15
C CYS A 72 3.77 -10.15 7.42
N GLN A 73 5.00 -9.97 6.96
CA GLN A 73 5.74 -10.99 6.22
C GLN A 73 6.40 -11.96 7.20
N PRO A 74 6.49 -13.26 6.89
CA PRO A 74 7.19 -14.21 7.75
C PRO A 74 8.68 -13.90 7.81
N HIS A 75 9.29 -14.15 8.96
CA HIS A 75 10.74 -14.06 9.12
C HIS A 75 11.49 -15.06 8.24
N TYR A 76 12.62 -14.61 7.73
CA TYR A 76 13.52 -15.43 6.93
C TYR A 76 14.10 -16.58 7.75
N ARG A 77 14.01 -17.80 7.20
CA ARG A 77 14.49 -19.01 7.88
C ARG A 77 15.89 -19.39 7.43
N CYS A 78 16.90 -18.96 8.20
CA CYS A 78 18.31 -19.25 7.90
C CYS A 78 18.64 -20.76 7.80
N SER A 79 17.88 -21.59 8.52
CA SER A 79 18.00 -23.04 8.46
C SER A 79 17.77 -23.61 7.06
N LEU A 80 16.91 -22.98 6.24
CA LEU A 80 16.67 -23.39 4.86
C LEU A 80 17.92 -23.25 3.98
N GLN A 81 18.82 -22.32 4.34
CA GLN A 81 20.10 -22.11 3.69
C GLN A 81 21.29 -22.76 4.42
N LYS A 82 21.03 -23.59 5.45
CA LYS A 82 22.07 -24.16 6.32
C LYS A 82 23.01 -23.10 6.90
N ARG A 83 22.44 -21.94 7.26
CA ARG A 83 23.12 -20.83 7.91
C ARG A 83 22.65 -20.69 9.35
N LEU A 84 23.53 -20.18 10.19
CA LEU A 84 23.20 -19.78 11.55
C LEU A 84 22.48 -18.43 11.51
N GLU A 85 21.55 -18.24 12.43
CA GLU A 85 20.91 -16.94 12.65
C GLU A 85 21.91 -16.01 13.34
N ALA A 86 22.24 -14.89 12.69
CA ALA A 86 23.11 -13.87 13.27
C ALA A 86 22.33 -12.88 14.12
N GLN A 87 21.10 -12.58 13.70
CA GLN A 87 20.20 -11.67 14.41
C GLN A 87 18.76 -12.14 14.24
N ALA A 88 18.07 -12.31 15.38
CA ALA A 88 16.65 -12.63 15.39
C ALA A 88 15.83 -11.48 14.79
N GLY A 89 14.85 -11.85 13.97
CA GLY A 89 13.87 -10.90 13.44
C GLY A 89 13.01 -10.31 14.56
N THR A 90 12.58 -9.07 14.36
CA THR A 90 11.65 -8.37 15.25
C THR A 90 10.35 -8.09 14.50
N ALA A 91 9.37 -7.45 15.15
CA ALA A 91 8.17 -7.01 14.45
C ALA A 91 8.48 -6.02 13.31
N THR A 92 9.60 -5.29 13.35
CA THR A 92 9.96 -4.27 12.35
C THR A 92 11.06 -4.72 11.39
N HIS A 93 11.81 -5.77 11.71
CA HIS A 93 12.96 -6.21 10.93
C HIS A 93 12.95 -7.71 10.71
N ASP A 94 13.43 -8.12 9.55
CA ASP A 94 13.59 -9.53 9.22
C ASP A 94 14.76 -10.16 9.99
N THR A 95 14.77 -11.49 10.05
CA THR A 95 15.86 -12.30 10.56
C THR A 95 17.08 -12.20 9.64
N MET A 96 18.25 -11.96 10.22
CA MET A 96 19.50 -11.89 9.46
C MET A 96 20.31 -13.17 9.63
N CYS A 97 20.71 -13.76 8.50
CA CYS A 97 21.56 -14.95 8.51
C CYS A 97 23.04 -14.59 8.54
N GLY A 98 23.77 -15.31 9.38
CA GLY A 98 25.21 -15.25 9.51
C GLY A 98 25.92 -16.32 8.69
N ASP A 99 26.91 -16.92 9.34
CA ASP A 99 27.80 -17.89 8.74
C ASP A 99 27.11 -19.23 8.47
N CYS A 100 27.78 -20.04 7.64
CA CYS A 100 27.34 -21.39 7.39
C CYS A 100 27.43 -22.22 8.67
N GLN A 101 26.46 -23.09 8.88
CA GLN A 101 26.50 -24.03 9.99
C GLN A 101 27.76 -24.90 9.88
N HIS A 102 28.38 -25.25 11.01
CA HIS A 102 29.64 -26.01 10.98
C HIS A 102 29.47 -27.30 10.15
N GLY A 103 30.34 -27.49 9.15
CA GLY A 103 30.31 -28.64 8.25
C GLY A 103 29.72 -28.40 6.85
N VAL A 104 29.15 -27.22 6.57
CA VAL A 104 28.75 -26.84 5.20
C VAL A 104 29.73 -25.86 4.57
N ARG A 105 30.29 -26.25 3.41
CA ARG A 105 31.07 -25.36 2.55
C ARG A 105 30.11 -24.38 1.88
N ALA A 106 30.34 -23.08 2.05
CA ALA A 106 29.49 -22.04 1.46
C ALA A 106 29.48 -22.17 -0.08
N ALA A 107 28.36 -22.60 -0.66
CA ALA A 107 28.12 -22.51 -2.10
C ALA A 107 27.45 -21.16 -2.38
N GLY A 108 28.24 -20.07 -2.35
CA GLY A 108 27.72 -18.73 -2.63
C GLY A 108 28.81 -17.70 -2.90
N PRO A 109 28.48 -16.62 -3.63
CA PRO A 109 29.44 -15.57 -3.96
C PRO A 109 29.93 -14.84 -2.69
N ALA A 110 31.24 -14.60 -2.64
CA ALA A 110 32.01 -14.19 -1.47
C ALA A 110 31.84 -12.72 -1.04
N TRP A 111 30.64 -12.14 -1.13
CA TRP A 111 30.40 -10.73 -0.76
C TRP A 111 30.59 -10.39 0.73
N ARG A 112 30.88 -11.39 1.59
CA ARG A 112 31.13 -11.21 3.02
C ARG A 112 32.56 -11.59 3.43
N ARG A 113 33.57 -11.14 2.68
CA ARG A 113 34.98 -11.21 3.12
C ARG A 113 35.69 -9.86 3.27
N SER A 114 35.04 -8.75 2.91
CA SER A 114 35.66 -7.43 3.04
C SER A 114 34.98 -6.62 4.15
N GLY A 115 35.61 -6.59 5.32
CA GLY A 115 35.15 -5.75 6.42
C GLY A 115 35.76 -6.10 7.76
N SER A 116 37.09 -6.19 7.85
CA SER A 116 37.88 -5.96 9.10
C SER A 116 39.38 -6.12 8.84
N ARG A 117 39.98 -5.15 8.15
CA ARG A 117 41.37 -4.75 8.41
C ARG A 117 41.47 -3.25 8.11
N TYR A 118 41.02 -2.44 9.06
CA TYR A 118 41.55 -1.10 9.20
C TYR A 118 42.95 -1.26 9.82
N GLN A 119 43.97 -1.06 8.98
CA GLN A 119 45.32 -0.65 9.34
C GLN A 119 45.55 0.67 8.61
#